data_AF-A0A1B6GDM5-F1
#
_entry.id   AF-A0A1B6GDM5-F1
#
_cell.length_a   1.000
_cell.length_b   1.000
_cell.length_c   1.000
_cell.angle_alpha   90.00
_cell.angle_beta   90.00
_cell.angle_gamma   90.00
#
_symmetry.space_group_name_H-M   'P 1'
#
loop_
_entity.id
_entity.type
_entity.pdbx_description
1 polymer ?
#
loop_
_entity_poly.entity_id
_entity_poly.type
_entity_poly.pdbx_seq_one_letter_code
_entity_poly.pdbx_strand_id
1 'polypeptide(L)'
;SSTSDFGLGTLFAHLEASRKFGESLASLRRNAEIVLGDSKVDDLLLDMFRTEFHLKFLWGSRGATVSAADRHSKFEQVLTVMSDKCEPLEPPAPTQPSQAYSPAI
;
A
#
# COMPACT_ATOMS: atom_id res chain seq x y z
N SER A 1 4.13 25.93 -18.45
CA SER A 1 4.27 25.73 -17.01
C SER A 1 5.17 24.55 -16.76
N SER A 2 6.23 24.76 -16.00
CA SER A 2 7.22 23.73 -15.67
C SER A 2 6.68 22.83 -14.55
N THR A 3 7.11 21.57 -14.47
CA THR A 3 6.67 20.60 -13.44
C THR A 3 6.87 21.12 -12.00
N SER A 4 7.80 22.05 -11.80
CA SER A 4 8.08 22.73 -10.53
C SER A 4 6.96 23.68 -10.08
N ASP A 5 6.25 24.33 -11.01
CA ASP A 5 5.17 25.27 -10.67
C ASP A 5 3.95 24.51 -10.10
N PHE A 6 3.71 23.28 -10.59
CA PHE A 6 2.71 22.38 -10.04
C PHE A 6 3.06 21.94 -8.61
N GLY A 7 4.34 21.64 -8.34
CA GLY A 7 4.78 21.21 -7.02
C GLY A 7 4.55 22.27 -5.93
N LEU A 8 4.84 23.55 -6.20
CA LEU A 8 4.63 24.63 -5.24
C LEU A 8 3.14 24.90 -4.99
N GLY A 9 2.32 24.88 -6.04
CA GLY A 9 0.87 25.02 -5.91
C GLY A 9 0.25 23.91 -5.07
N THR A 10 0.68 22.66 -5.29
CA THR A 10 0.24 21.51 -4.48
C THR A 10 0.67 21.63 -3.01
N LEU A 11 1.90 22.08 -2.74
CA LEU A 11 2.38 22.30 -1.38
C LEU A 11 1.54 23.36 -0.67
N PHE A 12 1.33 24.51 -1.33
CA PHE A 12 0.50 25.59 -0.79
C PHE A 12 -0.92 25.10 -0.47
N ALA A 13 -1.53 24.34 -1.38
CA ALA A 13 -2.86 23.76 -1.15
C ALA A 13 -2.89 22.82 0.06
N HIS A 14 -1.86 21.99 0.26
CA HIS A 14 -1.76 21.13 1.44
C HIS A 14 -1.60 21.93 2.74
N LEU A 15 -0.80 22.99 2.73
CA LEU A 15 -0.62 23.86 3.90
C LEU A 15 -1.92 24.58 4.26
N GLU A 16 -2.64 25.09 3.25
CA GLU A 16 -3.95 25.72 3.47
C GLU A 16 -4.98 24.71 3.99
N ALA A 17 -5.02 23.50 3.43
CA ALA A 17 -5.89 22.42 3.90
C ALA A 17 -5.55 22.00 5.33
N SER A 18 -4.27 21.92 5.69
CA SER A 18 -3.81 21.59 7.05
C SER A 18 -4.24 22.65 8.07
N ARG A 19 -4.19 23.93 7.68
CA ARG A 19 -4.70 25.03 8.52
C ARG A 19 -6.21 24.88 8.77
N LYS A 20 -6.99 24.65 7.70
CA LYS A 20 -8.45 24.41 7.79
C LYS A 20 -8.79 23.16 8.59
N PHE A 21 -7.96 22.11 8.49
CA PHE A 21 -8.11 20.88 9.26
C PHE A 21 -8.04 21.14 10.77
N GLY A 22 -7.09 21.97 11.22
CA GLY A 22 -6.98 22.40 12.62
C GLY A 22 -8.24 23.08 13.14
N GLU A 23 -8.85 23.96 12.34
CA GLU A 23 -10.13 24.61 12.66
C GLU A 23 -11.31 23.61 12.70
N SER A 24 -11.19 22.50 11.99
CA SER A 24 -12.25 21.48 11.81
C SER A 24 -12.23 20.37 12.85
N LEU A 25 -11.22 20.31 13.74
CA LEU A 25 -11.00 19.17 14.65
C LEU A 25 -12.21 18.86 15.54
N ALA A 26 -12.86 19.89 16.09
CA ALA A 26 -14.04 19.70 16.95
C ALA A 26 -15.22 19.07 16.18
N SER A 27 -15.42 19.50 14.92
CA SER A 27 -16.45 18.94 14.03
C SER A 27 -16.14 17.50 13.67
N LEU A 28 -14.89 17.19 13.28
CA LEU A 28 -14.46 15.82 12.98
C LEU A 28 -14.65 14.87 14.17
N ARG A 29 -14.31 15.33 15.38
CA ARG A 29 -14.56 14.58 16.61
C ARG A 29 -16.05 14.30 16.82
N ARG A 30 -16.89 15.34 16.73
CA ARG A 30 -18.35 15.20 16.86
C ARG A 30 -18.91 14.23 15.81
N ASN A 31 -18.45 14.32 14.57
CA ASN A 31 -18.89 13.43 13.50
C ASN A 31 -18.48 11.98 13.77
N ALA A 32 -17.27 11.74 14.26
CA ALA A 32 -16.83 10.41 14.67
C ALA A 32 -17.69 9.86 15.82
N GLU A 33 -18.01 10.67 16.82
CA GLU A 33 -18.91 10.29 17.92
C GLU A 33 -20.33 9.96 17.42
N ILE A 34 -20.86 10.71 16.46
CA ILE A 34 -22.18 10.43 15.84
C ILE A 34 -22.15 9.10 15.07
N VAL A 35 -21.10 8.86 14.28
CA VAL A 35 -21.00 7.66 13.43
C VAL A 35 -20.70 6.40 14.24
N LEU A 36 -19.87 6.52 15.29
CA LEU A 36 -19.36 5.38 16.05
C LEU A 36 -20.03 5.20 17.42
N GLY A 37 -20.86 6.14 17.88
CA GLY A 37 -21.37 6.18 19.26
C GLY A 37 -22.10 4.92 19.71
N ASP A 38 -22.87 4.29 18.82
CA ASP A 38 -23.60 3.05 19.10
C ASP A 38 -22.90 1.81 18.52
N SER A 39 -21.68 1.97 18.00
CA SER A 39 -20.93 0.85 17.41
C SER A 39 -20.51 -0.15 18.48
N LYS A 40 -20.81 -1.42 18.25
CA LYS A 40 -20.31 -2.54 19.05
C LYS A 40 -19.17 -3.19 18.27
N VAL A 41 -17.95 -2.79 18.57
CA VAL A 41 -16.77 -3.38 17.95
C VAL A 41 -16.18 -4.41 18.91
N ASP A 42 -15.87 -5.59 18.39
CA ASP A 42 -15.20 -6.65 19.14
C ASP A 42 -13.75 -6.24 19.48
N ASP A 43 -13.33 -6.48 20.72
CA ASP A 43 -12.01 -6.08 21.22
C ASP A 43 -10.88 -6.81 20.48
N LEU A 44 -11.09 -8.08 20.13
CA LEU A 44 -10.11 -8.85 19.35
C LEU A 44 -9.97 -8.28 17.94
N LEU A 45 -11.09 -7.93 17.31
CA LEU A 45 -11.08 -7.25 16.02
C LEU A 45 -10.40 -5.87 16.10
N LEU A 46 -10.64 -5.09 17.16
CA LEU A 46 -9.96 -3.80 17.37
C LEU A 46 -8.44 -3.98 17.48
N ASP A 47 -7.99 -5.00 18.21
CA ASP A 47 -6.57 -5.31 18.35
C ASP A 47 -5.92 -5.65 17.00
N MET A 48 -6.64 -6.31 16.08
CA MET A 48 -6.13 -6.56 14.72
C MET A 48 -5.83 -5.27 13.96
N PHE A 49 -6.57 -4.18 14.19
CA PHE A 49 -6.35 -2.89 13.50
C PHE A 49 -5.23 -2.04 14.11
N ARG A 50 -4.63 -2.47 15.22
CA ARG A 50 -3.54 -1.72 15.86
C ARG A 50 -2.24 -1.87 15.10
N THR A 51 -1.51 -0.76 14.92
CA THR A 51 -0.22 -0.79 14.23
C THR A 51 0.80 -1.68 14.95
N GLU A 52 0.76 -1.74 16.28
CA GLU A 52 1.62 -2.61 17.08
C GLU A 52 1.35 -4.09 16.84
N PHE A 53 0.07 -4.45 16.61
CA PHE A 53 -0.31 -5.79 16.20
C PHE A 53 0.27 -6.09 14.82
N HIS A 54 0.02 -5.24 13.82
CA HIS A 54 0.57 -5.41 12.47
C HIS A 54 2.11 -5.56 12.48
N LEU A 55 2.80 -4.75 13.30
CA LEU A 55 4.25 -4.82 13.43
C LEU A 55 4.74 -6.17 13.96
N LYS A 56 4.13 -6.66 15.05
CA LYS A 56 4.51 -7.95 15.63
C LYS A 56 4.07 -9.12 14.77
N PHE A 57 2.93 -9.01 14.11
CA PHE A 57 2.39 -10.03 13.22
C PHE A 57 3.30 -10.27 12.01
N LEU A 58 3.74 -9.19 11.35
CA LEU A 58 4.56 -9.30 10.13
C LEU A 58 6.03 -9.63 10.42
N TRP A 59 6.61 -9.10 11.51
CA TRP A 59 8.06 -9.14 11.73
C TRP A 59 8.49 -9.81 13.05
N GLY A 60 7.54 -10.24 13.88
CA GLY A 60 7.83 -10.75 15.22
C GLY A 60 8.41 -9.69 16.16
N SER A 61 8.64 -10.06 17.43
CA SER A 61 9.07 -9.09 18.45
C SER A 61 10.41 -8.41 18.17
N ARG A 62 11.37 -9.15 17.59
CA ARG A 62 12.70 -8.59 17.23
C ARG A 62 12.68 -7.83 15.91
N GLY A 63 11.95 -8.32 14.91
CA GLY A 63 11.89 -7.65 13.62
C GLY A 63 11.09 -6.35 13.68
N ALA A 64 10.11 -6.24 14.58
CA ALA A 64 9.32 -5.02 14.77
C ALA A 64 10.16 -3.79 15.19
N THR A 65 11.32 -3.99 15.83
CA THR A 65 12.20 -2.89 16.26
C THR A 65 13.20 -2.45 15.19
N VAL A 66 13.22 -3.12 14.04
CA VAL A 66 14.06 -2.74 12.89
C VAL A 66 13.50 -1.49 12.21
N SER A 67 14.36 -0.76 11.50
CA SER A 67 13.97 0.46 10.78
C SER A 67 12.79 0.21 9.83
N ALA A 68 11.96 1.24 9.64
CA ALA A 68 10.83 1.15 8.72
C ALA A 68 11.30 0.89 7.27
N ALA A 69 12.42 1.50 6.86
CA ALA A 69 12.99 1.31 5.53
C ALA A 69 13.35 -0.15 5.25
N ASP A 70 14.06 -0.81 6.18
CA ASP A 70 14.45 -2.21 6.02
C ASP A 70 13.24 -3.13 6.04
N ARG A 71 12.27 -2.86 6.93
CA ARG A 71 11.02 -3.63 7.02
C ARG A 71 10.20 -3.54 5.74
N HIS A 72 10.09 -2.35 5.15
CA HIS A 72 9.35 -2.14 3.90
C HIS A 72 10.06 -2.81 2.72
N SER A 73 11.38 -2.64 2.59
CA SER A 73 12.17 -3.30 1.54
C SER A 73 12.07 -4.83 1.63
N LYS A 74 12.12 -5.37 2.86
CA LYS A 74 11.95 -6.82 3.06
C LYS A 74 10.55 -7.28 2.70
N PHE A 75 9.52 -6.49 3.04
CA PHE A 75 8.14 -6.84 2.74
C PHE A 75 7.85 -6.83 1.23
N GLU A 76 8.41 -5.85 0.50
CA GLU A 76 8.35 -5.82 -0.97
C GLU A 76 8.90 -7.11 -1.57
N GLN A 77 10.10 -7.55 -1.16
CA GLN A 77 10.68 -8.83 -1.63
C GLN A 77 9.77 -10.04 -1.34
N VAL A 78 9.18 -10.09 -0.15
CA VAL A 78 8.26 -11.17 0.23
C VAL A 78 7.02 -11.16 -0.66
N LEU A 79 6.41 -10.00 -0.87
CA LEU A 79 5.23 -9.85 -1.71
C LEU A 79 5.52 -10.19 -3.17
N THR A 80 6.67 -9.80 -3.72
CA THR A 80 7.08 -10.18 -5.07
C THR A 80 7.16 -11.70 -5.21
N VAL A 81 7.88 -12.38 -4.31
CA VAL A 81 7.99 -13.84 -4.35
C VAL A 81 6.63 -14.52 -4.17
N MET A 82 5.77 -14.01 -3.29
CA MET A 82 4.42 -14.55 -3.11
C MET A 82 3.58 -14.37 -4.38
N SER A 83 3.65 -13.21 -5.03
CA SER A 83 2.97 -12.94 -6.30
C SER A 83 3.39 -13.93 -7.38
N ASP A 84 4.70 -14.12 -7.58
CA ASP A 84 5.25 -15.05 -8.57
C ASP A 84 4.83 -16.51 -8.31
N LYS A 85 4.59 -16.87 -7.05
CA LYS A 85 4.11 -18.21 -6.66
C LYS A 85 2.61 -18.38 -6.91
N CYS A 86 1.82 -17.34 -6.66
CA CYS A 86 0.37 -17.35 -6.88
C CYS A 86 0.02 -17.31 -8.38
N GLU A 87 0.81 -16.57 -9.16
CA GLU A 87 0.60 -16.35 -10.60
C GLU A 87 1.90 -16.68 -11.36
N PRO A 88 2.20 -17.98 -11.58
CA PRO A 88 3.41 -18.36 -12.28
C PRO A 88 3.38 -17.82 -13.71
N LEU A 89 4.42 -17.10 -14.11
CA LEU A 89 4.59 -16.66 -15.50
C LEU A 89 4.53 -17.87 -16.41
N GLU A 90 3.58 -17.87 -17.36
CA GLU A 90 3.42 -18.93 -18.34
C GLU A 90 4.76 -19.11 -19.09
N PRO A 91 5.27 -20.35 -19.23
CA PRO A 91 6.51 -20.56 -19.96
C PRO A 91 6.38 -19.98 -21.37
N PRO A 92 7.42 -19.30 -21.88
CA PRO A 92 7.36 -18.70 -23.22
C PRO A 92 7.00 -19.80 -24.22
N ALA A 93 5.95 -19.53 -25.02
CA ALA A 93 5.46 -20.45 -26.03
C ALA A 93 6.64 -20.99 -26.86
N PRO A 94 6.70 -22.31 -27.15
CA PRO A 94 7.80 -22.86 -27.92
C PRO A 94 7.89 -22.12 -29.25
N THR A 95 9.02 -21.45 -29.47
CA THR A 95 9.38 -20.86 -30.77
C THR A 95 9.20 -21.93 -31.83
N GLN A 96 8.10 -21.83 -32.60
CA GLN A 96 7.87 -22.71 -33.72
C GLN A 96 9.04 -22.51 -34.70
N PRO A 97 9.77 -23.57 -35.08
CA PRO A 97 10.82 -23.45 -36.07
C PRO A 97 10.18 -22.95 -37.37
N SER A 98 10.68 -21.82 -37.88
CA SER A 98 10.26 -21.23 -39.14
C SER A 98 10.25 -22.30 -40.23
N GLN A 99 9.05 -22.69 -40.68
CA GLN A 99 8.93 -23.55 -41.85
C GLN A 99 9.48 -22.78 -43.05
N ALA A 100 10.65 -23.21 -43.53
CA ALA A 100 11.22 -22.73 -44.78
C ALA A 100 10.25 -23.10 -45.91
N TYR A 101 9.59 -22.10 -46.48
CA TYR A 101 8.73 -22.26 -47.65
C TYR A 101 9.59 -22.68 -48.84
N SER A 102 9.35 -23.88 -49.38
CA SER A 102 9.95 -24.36 -50.62
C SER A 102 8.86 -24.40 -51.69
N PRO A 103 8.91 -23.57 -52.74
CA PRO A 103 7.98 -23.67 -53.85
C PRO A 103 8.36 -24.90 -54.68
N ALA A 104 7.41 -25.81 -54.90
CA ALA A 104 7.56 -26.92 -55.82
C ALA A 104 7.31 -26.47 -57.27
N ILE A 105 8.04 -27.12 -58.18
CA ILE A 105 7.98 -27.05 -59.65
C ILE A 105 6.57 -27.30 -60.17
#